data_AF-A0A359H9V5-F1
#
_entry.id   AF-A0A359H9V5-F1
#
_cell.length_a   1.000
_cell.length_b   1.000
_cell.length_c   1.000
_cell.angle_alpha   90.00
_cell.angle_beta   90.00
_cell.angle_gamma   90.00
#
_symmetry.space_group_name_H-M   'P 1'
#
loop_
_entity.id
_entity.type
_entity.pdbx_description
1 polymer ?
#
loop_
_entity_poly.entity_id
_entity_poly.type
_entity_poly.pdbx_seq_one_letter_code
_entity_poly.pdbx_strand_id
1 'polypeptide(L)'
;MEDEKDAACCWQDGGVNPFHETPTLIKSAHESKHKRGIEYYLDKIKEWEYCYCANCRQMRFSTELEATEDGIRCAKCKSYNLEEPGWVVCPYHKDSLVKCARAGKGIVKLKHEAECKDHCHFRVARGT
;
A
#
# COMPACT_ATOMS: atom_id res chain seq x y z
N MET A 1 32.48 51.46 -13.36
CA MET A 1 32.58 50.00 -13.20
C MET A 1 32.92 49.74 -11.74
N GLU A 2 32.01 50.02 -10.81
CA GLU A 2 30.60 49.54 -10.66
C GLU A 2 30.56 48.07 -10.16
N ASP A 3 29.79 47.66 -9.14
CA ASP A 3 29.10 48.35 -8.01
C ASP A 3 28.45 47.26 -7.07
N GLU A 4 27.73 47.45 -5.94
CA GLU A 4 27.25 48.60 -5.14
C GLU A 4 26.89 48.12 -3.69
N LYS A 5 27.07 48.98 -2.65
CA LYS A 5 26.50 48.93 -1.25
C LYS A 5 26.92 47.77 -0.31
N ASP A 6 27.12 47.95 1.02
CA ASP A 6 26.35 48.57 2.14
C ASP A 6 25.13 47.73 2.60
N ALA A 7 24.81 47.59 3.90
CA ALA A 7 25.50 47.98 5.13
C ALA A 7 25.05 47.11 6.34
N ALA A 8 25.56 47.43 7.54
CA ALA A 8 25.40 46.68 8.78
C ALA A 8 23.97 46.57 9.34
N CYS A 9 23.70 45.46 10.04
CA CYS A 9 22.61 45.32 11.01
C CYS A 9 23.16 44.89 12.38
N CYS A 10 23.59 45.87 13.18
CA CYS A 10 23.50 45.76 14.63
C CYS A 10 22.18 46.41 15.08
N TRP A 11 21.59 45.95 16.19
CA TRP A 11 21.09 46.74 17.33
C TRP A 11 20.34 45.79 18.30
N GLN A 12 20.11 46.24 19.53
CA GLN A 12 19.65 45.42 20.65
C GLN A 12 18.45 46.04 21.39
N ASP A 13 17.64 45.16 21.98
CA ASP A 13 16.78 45.34 23.17
C ASP A 13 15.65 46.38 23.20
N GLY A 14 14.60 46.04 23.96
CA GLY A 14 13.65 47.01 24.55
C GLY A 14 12.20 46.97 24.07
N GLY A 15 11.35 46.14 24.70
CA GLY A 15 9.89 46.23 24.51
C GLY A 15 9.11 45.29 25.45
N VAL A 16 8.21 45.83 26.27
CA VAL A 16 7.44 45.06 27.26
C VAL A 16 5.96 44.92 26.88
N ASN A 17 5.36 43.75 27.15
CA ASN A 17 4.12 43.68 27.94
C ASN A 17 3.76 42.22 28.33
N PRO A 18 3.07 42.01 29.46
CA PRO A 18 2.63 40.68 29.90
C PRO A 18 1.14 40.43 29.55
N PHE A 19 0.79 39.24 29.05
CA PHE A 19 -0.44 38.53 29.42
C PHE A 19 -0.51 37.08 28.92
N HIS A 20 -1.21 36.25 29.69
CA HIS A 20 -1.76 34.93 29.37
C HIS A 20 -0.81 33.77 28.99
N GLU A 21 -0.75 32.82 29.91
CA GLU A 21 -0.42 31.42 29.66
C GLU A 21 -1.36 30.81 28.60
N THR A 22 -0.81 30.02 27.68
CA THR A 22 -1.57 28.96 26.98
C THR A 22 -0.69 27.72 26.86
N PRO A 23 -1.03 26.60 27.53
CA PRO A 23 -0.35 25.34 27.31
C PRO A 23 -0.51 24.91 25.85
N THR A 24 0.59 24.59 25.17
CA THR A 24 0.55 24.02 23.82
C THR A 24 -0.02 22.62 23.88
N LEU A 25 -1.35 22.53 23.73
CA LEU A 25 -2.06 21.27 23.54
C LEU A 25 -1.54 20.59 22.27
N ILE A 26 -0.56 19.71 22.44
CA ILE A 26 -0.21 18.68 21.47
C ILE A 26 -1.47 17.83 21.31
N LYS A 27 -2.26 18.16 20.28
CA LYS A 27 -3.39 17.34 19.86
C LYS A 27 -2.81 16.03 19.34
N SER A 28 -2.75 15.04 20.22
CA SER A 28 -2.46 13.65 19.85
C SER A 28 -3.42 13.26 18.73
N ALA A 29 -2.92 13.24 17.50
CA ALA A 29 -3.63 12.76 16.33
C ALA A 29 -3.69 11.23 16.41
N HIS A 30 -4.46 10.74 17.39
CA HIS A 30 -4.72 9.33 17.58
C HIS A 30 -5.51 8.85 16.37
N GLU A 31 -4.84 8.18 15.43
CA GLU A 31 -5.43 7.64 14.22
C GLU A 31 -6.71 6.87 14.57
N SER A 32 -7.85 7.44 14.22
CA SER A 32 -9.15 6.79 14.33
C SER A 32 -9.23 5.74 13.23
N LYS A 33 -8.56 4.61 13.46
CA LYS A 33 -8.60 3.40 12.62
C LYS A 33 -10.05 3.01 12.41
N HIS A 34 -10.59 3.43 11.27
CA HIS A 34 -11.99 3.32 10.94
C HIS A 34 -12.29 1.84 10.69
N LYS A 35 -12.66 1.10 11.76
CA LYS A 35 -13.00 -0.31 11.69
C LYS A 35 -14.10 -0.49 10.64
N ARG A 36 -13.75 -1.14 9.52
CA ARG A 36 -14.69 -1.43 8.44
C ARG A 36 -15.46 -2.68 8.85
N GLY A 37 -16.78 -2.71 8.59
CA GLY A 37 -17.61 -3.86 8.94
C GLY A 37 -17.22 -5.12 8.16
N ILE A 38 -17.63 -6.29 8.64
CA ILE A 38 -17.40 -7.58 7.96
C ILE A 38 -17.91 -7.55 6.51
N GLU A 39 -19.03 -6.86 6.26
CA GLU A 39 -19.61 -6.64 4.92
C GLU A 39 -18.62 -6.02 3.94
N TYR A 40 -17.88 -4.98 4.35
CA TYR A 40 -16.84 -4.36 3.52
C TYR A 40 -15.75 -5.36 3.12
N TYR A 41 -15.35 -6.25 4.04
CA TYR A 41 -14.35 -7.27 3.76
C TYR A 41 -14.91 -8.41 2.90
N LEU A 42 -16.19 -8.76 3.02
CA LEU A 42 -16.88 -9.67 2.11
C LEU A 42 -16.95 -9.11 0.69
N ASP A 43 -17.22 -7.81 0.52
CA ASP A 43 -17.24 -7.16 -0.79
C ASP A 43 -15.84 -7.01 -1.40
N LYS A 44 -14.81 -6.68 -0.60
CA LYS A 44 -13.40 -6.75 -1.04
C LYS A 44 -13.01 -8.16 -1.49
N ILE A 45 -13.49 -9.23 -0.85
CA ILE A 45 -13.24 -10.62 -1.29
C ILE A 45 -13.87 -10.89 -2.67
N LYS A 46 -15.06 -10.33 -2.96
CA LYS A 46 -15.69 -10.40 -4.29
C LYS A 46 -14.91 -9.60 -5.32
N GLU A 47 -14.52 -8.36 -5.00
CA GLU A 47 -13.71 -7.46 -5.84
C GLU A 47 -12.36 -8.10 -6.19
N TRP A 48 -11.72 -8.78 -5.24
CA TRP A 48 -10.45 -9.45 -5.44
C TRP A 48 -10.56 -10.69 -6.32
N GLU A 49 -11.59 -11.51 -6.16
CA GLU A 49 -11.78 -12.85 -6.77
C GLU A 49 -10.72 -13.88 -6.34
N TYR A 50 -9.46 -13.46 -6.18
CA TYR A 50 -8.33 -14.21 -5.67
C TYR A 50 -7.24 -13.24 -5.17
N CYS A 51 -6.33 -13.72 -4.34
CA CYS A 51 -5.15 -12.97 -3.88
C CYS A 51 -3.94 -13.90 -3.74
N TYR A 52 -2.73 -13.37 -3.56
CA TYR A 52 -1.57 -14.19 -3.18
C TYR A 52 -1.44 -14.25 -1.65
N CYS A 53 -1.24 -15.44 -1.08
CA CYS A 53 -1.01 -15.60 0.35
C CYS A 53 0.47 -15.91 0.59
N ALA A 54 1.22 -14.93 1.12
CA ALA A 54 2.66 -15.05 1.27
C ALA A 54 3.06 -16.16 2.26
N ASN A 55 2.29 -16.38 3.33
CA ASN A 55 2.50 -17.51 4.26
C ASN A 55 2.30 -18.88 3.60
N CYS A 56 1.45 -18.99 2.57
CA CYS A 56 1.26 -20.21 1.79
C CYS A 56 2.13 -20.27 0.52
N ARG A 57 2.75 -19.16 0.13
CA ARG A 57 3.49 -18.95 -1.13
C ARG A 57 2.70 -19.29 -2.41
N GLN A 58 1.38 -19.17 -2.38
CA GLN A 58 0.50 -19.49 -3.52
C GLN A 58 -0.74 -18.59 -3.55
N MET A 59 -1.42 -18.56 -4.70
CA MET A 59 -2.74 -17.94 -4.82
C MET A 59 -3.80 -18.64 -3.96
N ARG A 60 -4.79 -17.86 -3.53
CA ARG A 60 -6.03 -18.26 -2.86
C ARG A 60 -7.20 -17.62 -3.61
N PHE A 61 -8.20 -18.41 -3.99
CA PHE A 61 -9.45 -17.86 -4.51
C PHE A 61 -10.31 -17.28 -3.39
N SER A 62 -11.34 -16.48 -3.72
CA SER A 62 -12.30 -15.91 -2.78
C SER A 62 -12.92 -16.94 -1.83
N THR A 63 -13.17 -18.17 -2.31
CA THR A 63 -13.64 -19.33 -1.53
C THR A 63 -12.61 -19.90 -0.54
N GLU A 64 -11.33 -19.50 -0.64
CA GLU A 64 -10.25 -19.84 0.29
C GLU A 64 -9.88 -18.66 1.22
N LEU A 65 -10.69 -17.59 1.22
CA LEU A 65 -10.56 -16.40 2.06
C LEU A 65 -11.70 -16.31 3.09
N GLU A 66 -11.45 -15.55 4.16
CA GLU A 66 -12.33 -15.44 5.32
C GLU A 66 -12.35 -13.97 5.77
N ALA A 67 -13.53 -13.35 5.76
CA ALA A 67 -13.73 -12.02 6.31
C ALA A 67 -13.86 -12.09 7.84
N THR A 68 -13.19 -11.18 8.55
CA THR A 68 -13.23 -11.04 10.01
C THR A 68 -13.31 -9.56 10.38
N GLU A 69 -13.61 -9.24 11.64
CA GLU A 69 -13.67 -7.85 12.13
C GLU A 69 -12.35 -7.07 11.95
N ASP A 70 -11.21 -7.77 11.94
CA ASP A 70 -9.88 -7.19 11.76
C ASP A 70 -9.42 -7.16 10.29
N GLY A 71 -10.18 -7.78 9.37
CA GLY A 71 -9.88 -7.83 7.94
C GLY A 71 -10.00 -9.21 7.30
N ILE A 72 -9.43 -9.34 6.10
CA ILE A 72 -9.44 -10.57 5.29
C ILE A 72 -8.24 -11.44 5.66
N ARG A 73 -8.47 -12.73 5.93
CA ARG A 73 -7.41 -13.72 6.15
C ARG A 73 -7.54 -14.92 5.23
N CYS A 74 -6.46 -15.66 5.04
CA CYS A 74 -6.49 -16.94 4.35
C CYS A 74 -7.18 -17.99 5.23
N ALA A 75 -8.27 -18.61 4.78
CA ALA A 75 -9.02 -19.59 5.55
C ALA A 75 -8.16 -20.81 5.96
N LYS A 76 -7.17 -21.19 5.13
CA LYS A 76 -6.29 -22.36 5.35
C LYS A 76 -5.16 -22.14 6.35
N CYS A 77 -4.57 -20.94 6.44
CA CYS A 77 -3.43 -20.68 7.36
C CYS A 77 -3.71 -19.59 8.39
N LYS A 78 -4.93 -19.02 8.40
CA LYS A 78 -5.43 -17.95 9.28
C LYS A 78 -4.59 -16.66 9.30
N SER A 79 -3.58 -16.54 8.43
CA SER A 79 -2.76 -15.34 8.28
C SER A 79 -3.47 -14.28 7.45
N TYR A 80 -3.31 -13.03 7.89
CA TYR A 80 -3.70 -11.79 7.21
C TYR A 80 -2.62 -11.32 6.21
N ASN A 81 -1.50 -12.05 6.08
CA ASN A 81 -0.41 -11.75 5.14
C ASN A 81 -0.79 -12.12 3.69
N LEU A 82 -1.72 -11.33 3.15
CA LEU A 82 -2.27 -11.42 1.81
C LEU A 82 -1.80 -10.24 0.97
N GLU A 83 -1.53 -10.50 -0.30
CA GLU A 83 -1.22 -9.48 -1.28
C GLU A 83 -2.44 -9.29 -2.20
N GLU A 84 -2.98 -8.07 -2.19
CA GLU A 84 -4.09 -7.63 -3.04
C GLU A 84 -3.75 -7.85 -4.53
N PRO A 85 -4.68 -8.39 -5.34
CA PRO A 85 -4.51 -8.44 -6.78
C PRO A 85 -4.54 -7.04 -7.40
N GLY A 86 -3.83 -6.85 -8.51
CA GLY A 86 -3.81 -5.57 -9.23
C GLY A 86 -3.67 -5.75 -10.74
N TRP A 87 -4.28 -4.85 -11.51
CA TRP A 87 -4.21 -4.83 -12.97
C TRP A 87 -2.87 -4.29 -13.45
N VAL A 88 -2.17 -5.06 -14.28
CA VAL A 88 -0.82 -4.72 -14.78
C VAL A 88 -0.63 -5.18 -16.23
N VAL A 89 0.25 -4.48 -16.96
CA VAL A 89 0.73 -4.95 -18.27
C VAL A 89 1.70 -6.11 -18.02
N CYS A 90 1.36 -7.31 -18.50
CA CYS A 90 2.23 -8.48 -18.35
C CYS A 90 3.33 -8.46 -19.43
N PRO A 91 4.63 -8.62 -19.10
CA PRO A 91 5.67 -8.67 -20.13
C PRO A 91 5.52 -9.80 -21.15
N TYR A 92 4.82 -10.88 -20.77
CA TYR A 92 4.48 -12.01 -21.64
C TYR A 92 3.19 -11.82 -22.45
N HIS A 93 2.34 -10.84 -22.09
CA HIS A 93 1.12 -10.46 -22.81
C HIS A 93 1.13 -8.95 -23.03
N LYS A 94 2.05 -8.48 -23.88
CA LYS A 94 2.43 -7.06 -24.02
C LYS A 94 1.26 -6.14 -24.36
N ASP A 95 0.27 -6.67 -25.07
CA ASP A 95 -0.92 -5.97 -25.56
C ASP A 95 -2.15 -6.16 -24.66
N SER A 96 -1.96 -6.57 -23.39
CA SER A 96 -3.09 -6.84 -22.47
C SER A 96 -2.80 -6.49 -21.01
N LEU A 97 -3.75 -5.79 -20.39
CA LEU A 97 -3.83 -5.67 -18.94
C LEU A 97 -4.36 -6.98 -18.36
N VAL A 98 -3.61 -7.58 -17.44
CA VAL A 98 -4.03 -8.76 -16.69
C VAL A 98 -4.15 -8.42 -15.21
N LYS A 99 -5.17 -8.97 -14.55
CA LYS A 99 -5.25 -8.96 -13.09
C LYS A 99 -4.18 -9.94 -12.57
N CYS A 100 -3.31 -9.47 -11.69
CA CYS A 100 -2.14 -10.20 -11.19
C CYS A 100 -2.24 -10.35 -9.67
N ALA A 101 -2.13 -11.56 -9.14
CA ALA A 101 -2.30 -11.86 -7.71
C ALA A 101 -1.28 -11.22 -6.76
N ARG A 102 -0.20 -10.62 -7.29
CA ARG A 102 0.78 -9.81 -6.53
C ARG A 102 0.86 -8.35 -7.01
N ALA A 103 -0.14 -7.87 -7.77
CA ALA A 103 -0.19 -6.52 -8.34
C ALA A 103 1.10 -6.10 -9.09
N GLY A 104 1.70 -7.02 -9.84
CA GLY A 104 2.93 -6.76 -10.62
C GLY A 104 4.24 -6.77 -9.83
N LYS A 105 4.22 -7.02 -8.51
CA LYS A 105 5.45 -7.42 -7.80
C LYS A 105 6.05 -8.65 -8.50
N GLY A 106 7.38 -8.71 -8.54
CA GLY A 106 8.11 -9.70 -9.34
C GLY A 106 8.38 -9.26 -10.78
N ILE A 107 7.67 -8.27 -11.32
CA ILE A 107 8.02 -7.66 -12.62
C ILE A 107 9.25 -6.76 -12.43
N VAL A 108 10.34 -7.08 -13.13
CA VAL A 108 11.56 -6.29 -13.19
C VAL A 108 11.77 -5.72 -14.59
N LYS A 109 12.40 -4.55 -14.68
CA LYS A 109 12.92 -4.01 -15.94
C LYS A 109 14.37 -4.48 -16.10
N LEU A 110 14.65 -5.20 -17.17
CA LEU A 110 15.99 -5.56 -17.63
C LEU A 110 16.49 -4.48 -18.61
N LYS A 111 17.72 -4.63 -19.12
CA LYS A 111 18.34 -3.64 -20.03
C LYS A 111 17.61 -3.49 -21.38
N HIS A 112 16.89 -4.53 -21.82
CA HIS A 112 16.27 -4.59 -23.15
C HIS A 112 14.79 -5.03 -23.14
N GLU A 113 14.28 -5.52 -22.01
CA GLU A 113 12.89 -5.99 -21.87
C GLU A 113 12.43 -5.95 -20.40
N ALA A 114 11.24 -6.46 -20.10
CA ALA A 114 10.77 -6.70 -18.74
C ALA A 114 10.50 -8.20 -18.52
N GLU A 115 10.70 -8.68 -17.30
CA GLU A 115 10.57 -10.09 -16.93
C GLU A 115 9.73 -10.20 -15.64
N CYS A 116 8.88 -11.21 -15.51
CA CYS A 116 8.14 -11.48 -14.27
C CYS A 116 8.73 -12.69 -13.53
N LYS A 117 9.57 -12.42 -12.52
CA LYS A 117 10.31 -13.45 -11.74
C LYS A 117 9.41 -14.40 -10.94
N ASP A 118 8.21 -13.95 -10.61
CA ASP A 118 7.18 -14.78 -9.93
C ASP A 118 6.39 -15.66 -10.93
N HIS A 119 6.84 -15.76 -12.19
CA HIS A 119 6.29 -16.58 -13.28
C HIS A 119 4.76 -16.58 -13.34
N CYS A 120 4.15 -15.40 -13.09
CA CYS A 120 2.70 -15.17 -12.96
C CYS A 120 1.95 -16.43 -12.49
N HIS A 121 2.11 -16.80 -11.20
CA HIS A 121 1.64 -18.04 -10.57
C HIS A 121 0.12 -18.38 -10.67
N PHE A 122 -0.40 -18.48 -11.89
CA PHE A 122 -1.63 -19.18 -12.21
C PHE A 122 -1.51 -20.59 -11.63
N ARG A 123 -2.51 -21.02 -10.84
CA ARG A 123 -2.65 -22.45 -10.55
C ARG A 123 -2.95 -23.10 -11.89
N VAL A 124 -1.93 -23.76 -12.48
CA VAL A 124 -2.16 -24.72 -13.55
C VAL A 124 -3.23 -25.66 -13.02
N ALA A 125 -4.41 -25.64 -13.63
CA ALA A 125 -5.45 -26.60 -13.30
C ALA A 125 -4.82 -27.97 -13.50
N ARG A 126 -4.74 -28.79 -12.45
CA ARG A 126 -4.30 -30.18 -12.62
C ARG A 126 -5.31 -30.80 -13.57
N GLY A 127 -4.83 -31.18 -14.76
CA GLY A 127 -5.65 -31.89 -15.73
C GLY A 127 -6.30 -33.09 -15.06
N THR A 128 -7.61 -33.21 -15.25
CA THR A 128 -8.40 -34.40 -14.92
C THR A 128 -8.01 -35.56 -15.81
#